data_AF-A0A416VYM2-F1
#
_entry.id   AF-A0A416VYM2-F1
#
_cell.length_a   1.000
_cell.length_b   1.000
_cell.length_c   1.000
_cell.angle_alpha   90.00
_cell.angle_beta   90.00
_cell.angle_gamma   90.00
#
_symmetry.space_group_name_H-M   'P 1'
#
loop_
_entity.id
_entity.type
_entity.pdbx_description
1 polymer ?
#
loop_
_entity_poly.entity_id
_entity_poly.type
_entity_poly.pdbx_seq_one_letter_code
_entity_poly.pdbx_strand_id
1 'polypeptide(L)'
;MYTSFLTLLQIYYKEHIYGRKKIKVKNKYVILYGTLVILFPVILTMLLGRINSKPENDNNIVLSGKYVILSDDTVTKKIDVEYFIPCVLMAQLPIDSPQELLKAQAVVIRTYIINKMGKKDSINAKELSLPYISYGKLREMWFAKYKKNNLRNIRGILCNISGMGKSIPYRENTQYLYGIIKKTNGMVLKSNGEIILPLFHQTSNGQTRSGSEVLGKKYEYLKREKCGNDIQQENYIGIKYFETGEFGNVLKEQGIIAYKDKKEIFVDKNVSTKELLGLIDISNRDKSGYVKIVKIGDTVVEGGVFAKALGLQSTDMTIEEYEKGIRITTKGVGHGFGMSLTYGAGLAGEGKTWKEILERFYDASIVEN
;
A
#
# COMPACT_ATOMS: atom_id res chain seq x y z
N MET A 1 -52.12 -3.35 18.45
CA MET A 1 -51.21 -4.46 18.83
C MET A 1 -50.67 -4.30 20.25
N TYR A 2 -50.18 -3.11 20.64
CA TYR A 2 -49.80 -2.82 22.04
C TYR A 2 -50.97 -2.87 23.04
N THR A 3 -52.14 -2.38 22.63
CA THR A 3 -53.37 -2.40 23.44
C THR A 3 -53.79 -3.82 23.79
N SER A 4 -53.79 -4.75 22.81
CA SER A 4 -54.11 -6.16 23.02
C SER A 4 -53.13 -6.89 23.95
N PHE A 5 -51.85 -6.50 23.96
CA PHE A 5 -50.84 -7.07 24.86
C PHE A 5 -51.05 -6.64 26.32
N LEU A 6 -51.39 -5.36 26.54
CA LEU A 6 -51.73 -4.85 27.87
C LEU A 6 -53.03 -5.48 28.39
N THR A 7 -54.04 -5.71 27.55
CA THR A 7 -55.28 -6.40 27.97
C THR A 7 -55.00 -7.86 28.35
N LEU A 8 -54.13 -8.55 27.60
CA LEU A 8 -53.68 -9.91 27.93
C LEU A 8 -52.88 -9.95 29.24
N LEU A 9 -52.01 -8.96 29.48
CA LEU A 9 -51.25 -8.86 30.73
C LEU A 9 -52.16 -8.59 31.94
N GLN A 10 -53.19 -7.77 31.76
CA GLN A 10 -54.17 -7.43 32.80
C GLN A 10 -55.08 -8.62 33.14
N ILE A 11 -55.51 -9.39 32.13
CA ILE A 11 -56.26 -10.65 32.32
C ILE A 11 -55.38 -11.68 33.05
N TYR A 12 -54.11 -11.81 32.64
CA TYR A 12 -53.14 -12.69 33.30
C TYR A 12 -52.92 -12.32 34.77
N TYR A 13 -52.76 -11.02 35.09
CA TYR A 13 -52.59 -10.58 36.48
C TYR A 13 -53.84 -10.76 37.34
N LYS A 14 -55.04 -10.53 36.76
CA LYS A 14 -56.31 -10.61 37.49
C LYS A 14 -56.68 -12.04 37.87
N GLU A 15 -56.32 -13.03 37.06
CA GLU A 15 -56.52 -14.45 37.41
C GLU A 15 -55.47 -15.00 38.40
N HIS A 16 -54.26 -14.43 38.45
CA HIS A 16 -53.16 -14.99 39.23
C HIS A 16 -53.12 -14.60 40.72
N ILE A 17 -53.73 -13.47 41.14
CA ILE A 17 -53.68 -13.02 42.55
C ILE A 17 -54.91 -13.46 43.37
N TYR A 18 -56.08 -13.67 42.76
CA TYR A 18 -57.33 -13.93 43.51
C TYR A 18 -57.98 -15.31 43.33
N GLY A 19 -57.35 -16.26 42.62
CA GLY A 19 -57.93 -17.59 42.43
C GLY A 19 -56.88 -18.70 42.49
N ARG A 20 -56.99 -19.60 43.47
CA ARG A 20 -56.23 -20.86 43.51
C ARG A 20 -56.61 -21.75 42.32
N LYS A 21 -55.95 -21.60 41.17
CA LYS A 21 -55.80 -22.67 40.17
C LYS A 21 -54.38 -22.64 39.61
N LYS A 22 -53.60 -23.68 39.91
CA LYS A 22 -52.29 -23.95 39.29
C LYS A 22 -52.52 -24.29 37.81
N ILE A 23 -52.52 -23.28 36.95
CA ILE A 23 -52.41 -23.50 35.50
C ILE A 23 -50.94 -23.85 35.23
N LYS A 24 -50.65 -25.13 34.97
CA LYS A 24 -49.39 -25.57 34.35
C LYS A 24 -49.38 -25.09 32.91
N VAL A 25 -49.13 -23.79 32.68
CA VAL A 25 -48.68 -23.33 31.37
C VAL A 25 -47.36 -24.06 31.14
N LYS A 26 -47.31 -25.02 30.21
CA LYS A 26 -46.08 -25.75 29.90
C LYS A 26 -45.03 -24.70 29.52
N ASN A 27 -44.06 -24.44 30.42
CA ASN A 27 -42.97 -23.45 30.26
C ASN A 27 -42.34 -23.47 28.85
N LYS A 28 -42.35 -24.63 28.19
CA LYS A 28 -41.91 -24.81 26.81
C LYS A 28 -42.59 -23.84 25.81
N TYR A 29 -43.88 -23.53 25.94
CA TYR A 29 -44.56 -22.63 25.00
C TYR A 29 -44.24 -21.16 25.23
N VAL A 30 -44.03 -20.74 26.49
CA VAL A 30 -43.60 -19.36 26.81
C VAL A 30 -42.18 -19.11 26.30
N ILE A 31 -41.29 -20.09 26.49
CA ILE A 31 -39.92 -20.05 25.98
C ILE A 31 -39.91 -20.08 24.44
N LEU A 32 -40.76 -20.90 23.81
CA LEU A 32 -40.88 -20.97 22.35
C LEU A 32 -41.40 -19.66 21.75
N TYR A 33 -42.44 -19.06 22.35
CA TYR A 33 -42.96 -17.77 21.89
C TYR A 33 -41.94 -16.65 22.14
N GLY A 34 -41.26 -16.63 23.28
CA GLY A 34 -40.21 -15.65 23.58
C GLY A 34 -39.05 -15.74 22.58
N THR A 35 -38.60 -16.95 22.24
CA THR A 35 -37.54 -17.16 21.24
C THR A 35 -38.00 -16.78 19.83
N LEU A 36 -39.23 -17.11 19.43
CA LEU A 36 -39.79 -16.69 18.14
C LEU A 36 -39.92 -15.17 18.03
N VAL A 37 -40.34 -14.47 19.09
CA VAL A 37 -40.47 -13.00 19.09
C VAL A 37 -39.11 -12.31 19.00
N ILE A 38 -38.04 -12.92 19.53
CA ILE A 38 -36.67 -12.41 19.37
C ILE A 38 -36.10 -12.74 17.99
N LEU A 39 -36.38 -13.94 17.47
CA LEU A 39 -35.86 -14.40 16.18
C LEU A 39 -36.61 -13.78 14.99
N PHE A 40 -37.90 -13.46 15.13
CA PHE A 40 -38.71 -12.96 14.03
C PHE A 40 -38.21 -11.60 13.48
N PRO A 41 -37.87 -10.59 14.30
CA PRO A 41 -37.24 -9.36 13.81
C PRO A 41 -35.90 -9.63 13.11
N VAL A 42 -35.11 -10.60 13.60
CA VAL A 42 -33.83 -10.98 13.00
C VAL A 42 -34.05 -11.62 11.63
N ILE A 43 -34.96 -12.59 11.53
CA ILE A 43 -35.32 -13.28 10.29
C ILE A 43 -35.95 -12.30 9.28
N LEU A 44 -36.85 -11.42 9.74
CA LEU A 44 -37.47 -10.38 8.92
C LEU A 44 -36.44 -9.36 8.43
N THR A 45 -35.47 -8.97 9.27
CA THR A 45 -34.35 -8.11 8.87
C THR A 45 -33.44 -8.84 7.87
N MET A 46 -33.23 -10.15 8.01
CA MET A 46 -32.47 -10.95 7.03
C MET A 46 -33.20 -11.08 5.69
N LEU A 47 -34.53 -11.24 5.70
CA LEU A 47 -35.37 -11.28 4.51
C LEU A 47 -35.44 -9.92 3.82
N LEU A 48 -35.71 -8.85 4.57
CA LEU A 48 -35.74 -7.47 4.05
C LEU A 48 -34.35 -7.01 3.60
N GLY A 49 -33.29 -7.41 4.29
CA GLY A 49 -31.90 -7.17 3.88
C GLY A 49 -31.52 -7.87 2.58
N ARG A 50 -32.10 -9.04 2.30
CA ARG A 50 -31.97 -9.74 1.01
C ARG A 50 -32.79 -9.11 -0.11
N ILE A 51 -33.96 -8.56 0.20
CA ILE A 51 -34.83 -7.90 -0.79
C ILE A 51 -34.28 -6.50 -1.15
N ASN A 52 -33.66 -5.82 -0.19
CA ASN A 52 -32.99 -4.52 -0.40
C ASN A 52 -31.53 -4.63 -0.84
N SER A 53 -30.94 -5.83 -0.87
CA SER A 53 -29.69 -6.06 -1.60
C SER A 53 -29.99 -6.20 -3.09
N LYS A 54 -30.47 -5.11 -3.72
CA LYS A 54 -30.17 -4.95 -5.14
C LYS A 54 -28.64 -4.97 -5.25
N PRO A 55 -28.04 -5.81 -6.11
CA PRO A 55 -26.66 -5.58 -6.53
C PRO A 55 -26.67 -4.19 -7.17
N GLU A 56 -26.13 -3.22 -6.45
CA GLU A 56 -26.07 -1.85 -6.94
C GLU A 56 -25.17 -1.87 -8.18
N ASN A 57 -25.81 -1.53 -9.29
CA ASN A 57 -25.29 -1.55 -10.65
C ASN A 57 -23.91 -0.88 -10.77
N ASP A 58 -22.98 -1.61 -11.36
CA ASP A 58 -21.88 -1.15 -12.23
C ASP A 58 -21.43 0.31 -12.11
N ASN A 59 -20.42 0.53 -11.26
CA ASN A 59 -19.42 1.56 -11.55
C ASN A 59 -18.56 1.04 -12.71
N ASN A 60 -19.06 1.15 -13.94
CA ASN A 60 -18.32 0.76 -15.13
C ASN A 60 -17.12 1.70 -15.29
N ILE A 61 -16.01 1.27 -14.68
CA ILE A 61 -14.68 1.75 -15.03
C ILE A 61 -14.54 1.53 -16.53
N VAL A 62 -14.20 2.59 -17.26
CA VAL A 62 -13.93 2.49 -18.69
C VAL A 62 -12.66 1.65 -18.83
N LEU A 63 -12.78 0.50 -19.49
CA LEU A 63 -11.67 -0.42 -19.64
C LEU A 63 -10.60 0.17 -20.55
N SER A 64 -9.34 -0.06 -20.20
CA SER A 64 -8.21 0.35 -21.04
C SER A 64 -8.03 -0.55 -22.27
N GLY A 65 -8.57 -1.78 -22.23
CA GLY A 65 -8.30 -2.81 -23.22
C GLY A 65 -6.88 -3.39 -23.11
N LYS A 66 -6.12 -2.99 -22.09
CA LYS A 66 -4.79 -3.48 -21.75
C LYS A 66 -4.86 -4.31 -20.48
N TYR A 67 -4.02 -5.33 -20.38
CA TYR A 67 -4.18 -6.36 -19.36
C TYR A 67 -2.90 -6.68 -18.58
N VAL A 68 -3.07 -6.94 -17.29
CA VAL A 68 -2.03 -7.52 -16.44
C VAL A 68 -2.35 -9.00 -16.23
N ILE A 69 -1.32 -9.84 -16.40
CA ILE A 69 -1.42 -11.28 -16.20
C ILE A 69 -0.89 -11.59 -14.79
N LEU A 70 -1.79 -12.08 -13.94
CA LEU A 70 -1.47 -12.59 -12.62
C LEU A 70 -1.28 -14.10 -12.74
N SER A 71 -0.04 -14.56 -12.73
CA SER A 71 0.31 -15.98 -12.78
C SER A 71 0.74 -16.44 -11.39
N ASP A 72 -0.08 -17.30 -10.79
CA ASP A 72 0.31 -18.19 -9.70
C ASP A 72 0.59 -19.59 -10.31
N ASP A 73 1.29 -20.46 -9.58
CA ASP A 73 1.79 -21.76 -10.09
C ASP A 73 0.67 -22.70 -10.59
N THR A 74 -0.59 -22.38 -10.29
CA THR A 74 -1.78 -23.19 -10.65
C THR A 74 -2.85 -22.43 -11.45
N VAL A 75 -2.84 -21.08 -11.45
CA VAL A 75 -3.90 -20.27 -12.06
C VAL A 75 -3.33 -19.02 -12.71
N THR A 76 -3.68 -18.81 -13.98
CA THR A 76 -3.44 -17.54 -14.67
C THR A 76 -4.72 -16.73 -14.74
N LYS A 77 -4.70 -15.52 -14.17
CA LYS A 77 -5.82 -14.57 -14.21
C LYS A 77 -5.42 -13.32 -14.99
N LYS A 78 -6.24 -12.98 -16.00
CA LYS A 78 -6.11 -11.76 -16.79
C LYS A 78 -7.02 -10.67 -16.21
N ILE A 79 -6.48 -9.49 -15.93
CA ILE A 79 -7.21 -8.35 -15.35
C ILE A 79 -6.92 -7.09 -16.17
N ASP A 80 -7.92 -6.24 -16.45
CA ASP A 80 -7.69 -4.95 -17.11
C ASP A 80 -6.82 -4.05 -16.23
N VAL A 81 -5.95 -3.24 -16.83
CA VAL A 81 -5.07 -2.31 -16.12
C VAL A 81 -5.87 -1.44 -15.15
N GLU A 82 -7.06 -0.97 -15.53
CA GLU A 82 -7.86 -0.09 -14.68
C GLU A 82 -8.39 -0.79 -13.40
N TYR A 83 -8.58 -2.11 -13.45
CA TYR A 83 -8.89 -2.92 -12.27
C TYR A 83 -7.63 -3.37 -11.52
N PHE A 84 -6.45 -3.31 -12.14
CA PHE A 84 -5.19 -3.63 -11.46
C PHE A 84 -4.63 -2.43 -10.69
N ILE A 85 -4.85 -1.19 -11.16
CA ILE A 85 -4.36 0.02 -10.50
C ILE A 85 -4.76 0.08 -9.01
N PRO A 86 -6.03 -0.17 -8.60
CA PRO A 86 -6.40 -0.19 -7.18
C PRO A 86 -5.59 -1.19 -6.34
N CYS A 87 -5.20 -2.33 -6.89
CA CYS A 87 -4.38 -3.33 -6.19
C CYS A 87 -2.97 -2.83 -5.90
N VAL A 88 -2.37 -2.12 -6.86
CA VAL A 88 -1.05 -1.49 -6.71
C VAL A 88 -1.14 -0.27 -5.79
N LEU A 89 -2.16 0.57 -5.97
CA LEU A 89 -2.39 1.78 -5.19
C LEU A 89 -2.51 1.46 -3.70
N MET A 90 -3.30 0.45 -3.34
CA MET A 90 -3.51 0.02 -1.95
C MET A 90 -2.34 -0.76 -1.34
N ALA A 91 -1.37 -1.18 -2.17
CA ALA A 91 -0.11 -1.72 -1.67
C ALA A 91 0.86 -0.61 -1.20
N GLN A 92 0.62 0.63 -1.64
CA GLN A 92 1.54 1.76 -1.44
C GLN A 92 0.95 2.84 -0.53
N LEU A 93 -0.37 3.04 -0.59
CA LEU A 93 -1.07 4.09 0.12
C LEU A 93 -2.24 3.53 0.93
N PRO A 94 -2.45 3.99 2.17
CA PRO A 94 -3.65 3.65 2.91
C PRO A 94 -4.86 4.32 2.25
N ILE A 95 -6.03 3.70 2.35
CA ILE A 95 -7.23 4.15 1.63
C ILE A 95 -7.73 5.54 2.05
N ASP A 96 -7.42 5.96 3.27
CA ASP A 96 -7.70 7.27 3.86
C ASP A 96 -6.64 8.33 3.52
N SER A 97 -5.70 8.02 2.61
CA SER A 97 -4.79 9.02 2.05
C SER A 97 -5.57 10.14 1.35
N PRO A 98 -5.00 11.37 1.26
CA PRO A 98 -5.64 12.48 0.56
C PRO A 98 -6.09 12.11 -0.85
N GLN A 99 -7.30 12.53 -1.22
CA GLN A 99 -7.91 12.12 -2.48
C GLN A 99 -7.07 12.52 -3.70
N GLU A 100 -6.48 13.71 -3.67
CA GLU A 100 -5.62 14.23 -4.75
C GLU A 100 -4.32 13.43 -4.89
N LEU A 101 -3.75 12.92 -3.79
CA LEU A 101 -2.61 12.00 -3.85
C LEU A 101 -3.00 10.66 -4.50
N LEU A 102 -4.15 10.09 -4.11
CA LEU A 102 -4.62 8.83 -4.70
C LEU A 102 -4.85 8.96 -6.22
N LYS A 103 -5.38 10.10 -6.68
CA LYS A 103 -5.53 10.40 -8.10
C LYS A 103 -4.16 10.54 -8.80
N ALA A 104 -3.24 11.31 -8.23
CA ALA A 104 -1.90 11.50 -8.79
C ALA A 104 -1.18 10.15 -8.93
N GLN A 105 -1.25 9.31 -7.89
CA GLN A 105 -0.62 8.00 -7.90
C GLN A 105 -1.31 7.02 -8.85
N ALA A 106 -2.63 7.10 -9.04
CA ALA A 106 -3.32 6.30 -10.05
C ALA A 106 -2.79 6.59 -11.47
N VAL A 107 -2.56 7.87 -11.80
CA VAL A 107 -1.97 8.28 -13.09
C VAL A 107 -0.53 7.80 -13.24
N VAL A 108 0.28 7.90 -12.18
CA VAL A 108 1.67 7.39 -12.16
C VAL A 108 1.71 5.88 -12.37
N ILE A 109 0.87 5.12 -11.65
CA ILE A 109 0.80 3.66 -11.79
C ILE A 109 0.36 3.29 -13.22
N ARG A 110 -0.69 3.92 -13.75
CA ARG A 110 -1.17 3.67 -15.11
C ARG A 110 -0.07 3.91 -16.14
N THR A 111 0.57 5.07 -16.05
CA THR A 111 1.67 5.47 -16.93
C THR A 111 2.83 4.47 -16.84
N TYR A 112 3.21 4.03 -15.62
CA TYR A 112 4.26 3.05 -15.41
C TYR A 112 3.93 1.71 -16.09
N ILE A 113 2.72 1.19 -15.88
CA ILE A 113 2.28 -0.09 -16.46
C ILE A 113 2.30 -0.01 -17.98
N ILE A 114 1.74 1.06 -18.56
CA ILE A 114 1.68 1.22 -20.03
C ILE A 114 3.09 1.40 -20.61
N ASN A 115 3.96 2.19 -19.97
CA ASN A 115 5.35 2.34 -20.38
C ASN A 115 6.09 0.99 -20.39
N LYS A 116 5.97 0.18 -19.32
CA LYS A 116 6.59 -1.15 -19.24
C LYS A 116 6.00 -2.15 -20.23
N MET A 117 4.71 -2.04 -20.52
CA MET A 117 4.02 -2.89 -21.51
C MET A 117 4.46 -2.57 -22.95
N GLY A 118 4.82 -1.31 -23.23
CA GLY A 118 5.23 -0.87 -24.56
C GLY A 118 4.11 -1.05 -25.58
N LYS A 119 4.42 -1.70 -26.71
CA LYS A 119 3.45 -1.95 -27.80
C LYS A 119 2.54 -3.16 -27.56
N LYS A 120 2.70 -3.88 -26.45
CA LYS A 120 1.89 -5.06 -26.13
C LYS A 120 0.52 -4.63 -25.56
N ASP A 121 -0.41 -5.57 -25.55
CA ASP A 121 -1.71 -5.43 -24.88
C ASP A 121 -1.77 -6.19 -23.55
N SER A 122 -0.71 -6.92 -23.21
CA SER A 122 -0.57 -7.55 -21.90
C SER A 122 0.86 -7.59 -21.39
N ILE A 123 0.99 -7.65 -20.06
CA ILE A 123 2.26 -7.81 -19.35
C ILE A 123 2.09 -8.68 -18.10
N ASN A 124 3.08 -9.49 -17.74
CA ASN A 124 3.04 -10.24 -16.49
C ASN A 124 3.27 -9.31 -15.29
N ALA A 125 2.52 -9.51 -14.19
CA ALA A 125 2.72 -8.72 -12.97
C ALA A 125 4.15 -8.83 -12.41
N LYS A 126 4.82 -9.97 -12.57
CA LYS A 126 6.22 -10.16 -12.14
C LYS A 126 7.18 -9.22 -12.90
N GLU A 127 6.93 -8.97 -14.19
CA GLU A 127 7.75 -8.05 -15.02
C GLU A 127 7.60 -6.59 -14.59
N LEU A 128 6.46 -6.21 -14.00
CA LEU A 128 6.25 -4.85 -13.51
C LEU A 128 7.13 -4.52 -12.31
N SER A 129 7.52 -5.53 -11.51
CA SER A 129 8.20 -5.36 -10.23
C SER A 129 7.50 -4.37 -9.28
N LEU A 130 6.17 -4.23 -9.43
CA LEU A 130 5.33 -3.40 -8.58
C LEU A 130 4.70 -4.25 -7.49
N PRO A 131 4.78 -3.84 -6.21
CA PRO A 131 4.01 -4.50 -5.16
C PRO A 131 2.51 -4.29 -5.43
N TYR A 132 1.72 -5.33 -5.23
CA TYR A 132 0.26 -5.27 -5.34
C TYR A 132 -0.40 -6.16 -4.30
N ILE A 133 -1.62 -5.79 -3.88
CA ILE A 133 -2.45 -6.58 -2.97
C ILE A 133 -3.70 -7.04 -3.72
N SER A 134 -3.97 -8.35 -3.72
CA SER A 134 -5.15 -8.90 -4.39
C SER A 134 -6.45 -8.39 -3.77
N TYR A 135 -7.52 -8.28 -4.55
CA TYR A 135 -8.85 -7.91 -4.03
C TYR A 135 -9.34 -8.81 -2.89
N GLY A 136 -9.00 -10.11 -2.91
CA GLY A 136 -9.29 -11.03 -1.82
C GLY A 136 -8.62 -10.59 -0.52
N LYS A 137 -7.33 -10.23 -0.59
CA LYS A 137 -6.56 -9.76 0.55
C LYS A 137 -7.00 -8.38 1.02
N LEU A 138 -7.33 -7.46 0.10
CA LEU A 138 -7.92 -6.16 0.44
C LEU A 138 -9.22 -6.31 1.23
N ARG A 139 -10.10 -7.24 0.80
CA ARG A 139 -11.34 -7.55 1.52
C ARG A 139 -11.09 -7.97 2.96
N GLU A 140 -10.07 -8.79 3.20
CA GLU A 140 -9.68 -9.21 4.54
C GLU A 140 -9.12 -8.04 5.37
N MET A 141 -8.19 -7.28 4.80
CA MET A 141 -7.55 -6.15 5.47
C MET A 141 -8.57 -5.07 5.86
N TRP A 142 -9.46 -4.68 4.95
CA TRP A 142 -10.48 -3.69 5.23
C TRP A 142 -11.52 -4.18 6.23
N PHE A 143 -11.87 -5.47 6.20
CA PHE A 143 -12.73 -6.04 7.22
C PHE A 143 -12.07 -6.06 8.59
N ALA A 144 -10.77 -6.36 8.68
CA ALA A 144 -10.02 -6.27 9.93
C ALA A 144 -9.99 -4.84 10.49
N LYS A 145 -9.72 -3.83 9.64
CA LYS A 145 -9.79 -2.40 10.02
C LYS A 145 -11.20 -2.02 10.49
N TYR A 146 -12.23 -2.43 9.75
CA TYR A 146 -13.62 -2.18 10.10
C TYR A 146 -14.00 -2.76 11.47
N LYS A 147 -13.61 -4.01 11.75
CA LYS A 147 -13.85 -4.65 13.07
C LYS A 147 -13.22 -3.84 14.20
N LYS A 148 -11.96 -3.44 14.05
CA LYS A 148 -11.23 -2.65 15.06
C LYS A 148 -11.91 -1.30 15.34
N ASN A 149 -12.41 -0.63 14.31
CA ASN A 149 -13.03 0.70 14.45
C ASN A 149 -14.47 0.64 15.00
N ASN A 150 -15.16 -0.50 14.88
CA ASN A 150 -16.56 -0.65 15.25
C ASN A 150 -16.79 -1.49 16.53
N LEU A 151 -15.74 -1.80 17.29
CA LEU A 151 -15.83 -2.64 18.50
C LEU A 151 -16.88 -2.19 19.52
N ARG A 152 -17.21 -0.90 19.56
CA ARG A 152 -18.13 -0.30 20.55
C ARG A 152 -19.60 -0.27 20.12
N ASN A 153 -19.95 -0.63 18.88
CA ASN A 153 -21.32 -0.59 18.41
C ASN A 153 -21.90 -2.00 18.19
N ILE A 154 -23.23 -2.14 18.36
CA ILE A 154 -23.94 -3.43 18.25
C ILE A 154 -23.69 -4.08 16.88
N ARG A 155 -23.56 -3.28 15.82
CA ARG A 155 -23.20 -3.75 14.48
C ARG A 155 -21.81 -4.39 14.44
N GLY A 156 -20.80 -3.80 15.04
CA GLY A 156 -19.44 -4.31 15.09
C GLY A 156 -19.31 -5.55 15.96
N ILE A 157 -20.07 -5.63 17.07
CA ILE A 157 -20.20 -6.85 17.88
C ILE A 157 -20.81 -7.98 17.03
N LEU A 158 -21.91 -7.72 16.29
CA LEU A 158 -22.50 -8.70 15.38
C LEU A 158 -21.54 -9.14 14.27
N CYS A 159 -20.80 -8.19 13.67
CA CYS A 159 -19.82 -8.48 12.61
C CYS A 159 -18.66 -9.34 13.14
N ASN A 160 -18.21 -9.09 14.38
CA ASN A 160 -17.15 -9.86 15.03
C ASN A 160 -17.55 -11.32 15.26
N ILE A 161 -18.82 -11.56 15.66
CA ILE A 161 -19.31 -12.89 16.00
C ILE A 161 -19.68 -13.70 14.75
N SER A 162 -20.31 -13.08 13.76
CA SER A 162 -20.92 -13.80 12.63
C SER A 162 -20.13 -13.75 11.33
N GLY A 163 -19.12 -12.86 11.20
CA GLY A 163 -18.49 -12.55 9.91
C GLY A 163 -19.40 -11.83 8.92
N MET A 164 -20.66 -11.58 9.30
CA MET A 164 -21.66 -10.87 8.52
C MET A 164 -21.20 -9.41 8.37
N GLY A 165 -21.29 -8.85 7.16
CA GLY A 165 -20.87 -7.47 6.88
C GLY A 165 -19.47 -7.30 6.28
N LYS A 166 -18.69 -8.37 6.04
CA LYS A 166 -17.40 -8.30 5.31
C LYS A 166 -17.53 -7.63 3.92
N SER A 167 -18.70 -7.75 3.29
CA SER A 167 -19.01 -7.12 2.01
C SER A 167 -19.18 -5.60 2.08
N ILE A 168 -19.52 -5.03 3.25
CA ILE A 168 -19.80 -3.59 3.41
C ILE A 168 -18.53 -2.76 3.22
N PRO A 169 -17.47 -2.88 4.07
CA PRO A 169 -16.27 -2.06 3.90
C PRO A 169 -15.58 -2.38 2.58
N TYR A 170 -15.72 -3.61 2.07
CA TYR A 170 -15.21 -3.95 0.75
C TYR A 170 -15.92 -3.19 -0.36
N ARG A 171 -17.25 -3.16 -0.36
CA ARG A 171 -18.04 -2.47 -1.39
C ARG A 171 -17.80 -0.97 -1.34
N GLU A 172 -17.85 -0.36 -0.15
CA GLU A 172 -17.62 1.08 0.05
C GLU A 172 -16.22 1.50 -0.41
N ASN A 173 -15.19 0.77 0.03
CA ASN A 173 -13.80 1.08 -0.33
C ASN A 173 -13.55 0.86 -1.82
N THR A 174 -14.11 -0.20 -2.40
CA THR A 174 -13.98 -0.47 -3.84
C THR A 174 -14.69 0.60 -4.67
N GLN A 175 -15.89 1.02 -4.27
CA GLN A 175 -16.64 2.10 -4.91
C GLN A 175 -15.88 3.44 -4.83
N TYR A 176 -15.31 3.76 -3.68
CA TYR A 176 -14.47 4.94 -3.50
C TYR A 176 -13.27 4.91 -4.46
N LEU A 177 -12.53 3.80 -4.50
CA LEU A 177 -11.37 3.63 -5.39
C LEU A 177 -11.76 3.71 -6.86
N TYR A 178 -12.87 3.09 -7.27
CA TYR A 178 -13.37 3.20 -8.64
C TYR A 178 -13.76 4.63 -9.01
N GLY A 179 -14.25 5.41 -8.04
CA GLY A 179 -14.42 6.85 -8.19
C GLY A 179 -13.11 7.61 -8.44
N ILE A 180 -12.00 7.19 -7.82
CA ILE A 180 -10.66 7.73 -8.09
C ILE A 180 -10.20 7.38 -9.50
N ILE A 181 -10.33 6.11 -9.89
CA ILE A 181 -9.95 5.62 -11.22
C ILE A 181 -10.73 6.36 -12.30
N LYS A 182 -12.06 6.48 -12.16
CA LYS A 182 -12.91 7.21 -13.10
C LYS A 182 -12.52 8.68 -13.27
N LYS A 183 -12.14 9.36 -12.18
CA LYS A 183 -11.70 10.77 -12.22
C LYS A 183 -10.34 10.97 -12.90
N THR A 184 -9.60 9.90 -13.16
CA THR A 184 -8.29 9.89 -13.81
C THR A 184 -8.27 8.96 -15.02
N ASN A 185 -9.45 8.64 -15.57
CA ASN A 185 -9.62 7.64 -16.61
C ASN A 185 -8.73 7.93 -17.81
N GLY A 186 -7.98 6.93 -18.28
CA GLY A 186 -7.08 7.05 -19.44
C GLY A 186 -5.92 8.02 -19.26
N MET A 187 -5.82 8.77 -18.16
CA MET A 187 -4.80 9.81 -18.01
C MET A 187 -3.43 9.19 -17.78
N VAL A 188 -2.45 9.62 -18.59
CA VAL A 188 -1.04 9.24 -18.52
C VAL A 188 -0.12 10.46 -18.63
N LEU A 189 1.14 10.28 -18.28
CA LEU A 189 2.19 11.28 -18.46
C LEU A 189 2.98 11.04 -19.76
N LYS A 190 3.09 12.06 -20.61
CA LYS A 190 3.92 12.04 -21.83
C LYS A 190 4.94 13.18 -21.87
N SER A 191 6.15 12.87 -22.33
CA SER A 191 7.20 13.84 -22.61
C SER A 191 7.79 13.52 -23.99
N ASN A 192 8.01 14.53 -24.82
CA ASN A 192 8.46 14.37 -26.21
C ASN A 192 7.61 13.38 -27.04
N GLY A 193 6.29 13.36 -26.80
CA GLY A 193 5.34 12.48 -27.49
C GLY A 193 5.31 11.03 -26.99
N GLU A 194 6.23 10.63 -26.10
CA GLU A 194 6.34 9.29 -25.56
C GLU A 194 5.80 9.20 -24.13
N ILE A 195 5.20 8.05 -23.78
CA ILE A 195 4.80 7.76 -22.40
C ILE A 195 6.06 7.58 -21.57
N ILE A 196 6.22 8.41 -20.54
CA ILE A 196 7.42 8.40 -19.69
C ILE A 196 7.46 7.17 -18.78
N LEU A 197 8.63 6.86 -18.21
CA LEU A 197 8.73 6.00 -17.04
C LEU A 197 8.62 6.87 -15.77
N PRO A 198 7.46 6.91 -15.08
CA PRO A 198 7.20 7.85 -14.00
C PRO A 198 7.69 7.25 -12.67
N LEU A 199 9.00 7.31 -12.42
CA LEU A 199 9.57 6.80 -11.18
C LEU A 199 8.97 7.52 -9.96
N PHE A 200 8.72 6.80 -8.87
CA PHE A 200 8.15 7.34 -7.63
C PHE A 200 8.71 6.58 -6.43
N HIS A 201 8.63 7.17 -5.24
CA HIS A 201 9.16 6.59 -4.02
C HIS A 201 8.35 7.04 -2.79
N GLN A 202 8.54 6.37 -1.65
CA GLN A 202 7.74 6.65 -0.45
C GLN A 202 8.07 8.02 0.16
N THR A 203 9.35 8.24 0.50
CA THR A 203 9.83 9.44 1.20
C THR A 203 11.22 9.79 0.69
N SER A 204 11.45 11.02 0.27
CA SER A 204 12.77 11.49 -0.16
C SER A 204 13.70 11.73 1.04
N ASN A 205 14.98 12.01 0.80
CA ASN A 205 15.89 12.48 1.84
C ASN A 205 15.71 13.99 2.16
N GLY A 206 14.60 14.60 1.74
CA GLY A 206 14.34 16.04 1.80
C GLY A 206 14.36 16.70 0.42
N GLN A 207 14.80 15.99 -0.62
CA GLN A 207 14.69 16.40 -2.02
C GLN A 207 14.71 15.21 -2.97
N THR A 208 14.11 15.35 -4.14
CA THR A 208 14.18 14.34 -5.20
C THR A 208 15.46 14.47 -6.03
N ARG A 209 15.71 13.50 -6.90
CA ARG A 209 16.88 13.38 -7.77
C ARG A 209 16.52 13.82 -9.19
N SER A 210 17.45 14.52 -9.83
CA SER A 210 17.33 14.87 -11.25
C SER A 210 17.58 13.63 -12.11
N GLY A 211 16.62 13.29 -12.98
CA GLY A 211 16.78 12.16 -13.90
C GLY A 211 17.85 12.40 -14.95
N SER A 212 17.92 13.60 -15.53
CA SER A 212 18.94 13.91 -16.55
C SER A 212 20.37 13.85 -16.01
N GLU A 213 20.61 14.34 -14.79
CA GLU A 213 21.94 14.33 -14.16
C GLU A 213 22.42 12.93 -13.77
N VAL A 214 21.51 12.02 -13.42
CA VAL A 214 21.88 10.70 -12.86
C VAL A 214 21.63 9.54 -13.82
N LEU A 215 20.48 9.55 -14.52
CA LEU A 215 20.05 8.48 -15.41
C LEU A 215 20.24 8.83 -16.90
N GLY A 216 20.60 10.08 -17.20
CA GLY A 216 20.87 10.59 -18.54
C GLY A 216 19.69 11.31 -19.19
N LYS A 217 19.95 11.95 -20.34
CA LYS A 217 19.04 12.91 -21.00
C LYS A 217 17.62 12.40 -21.23
N LYS A 218 17.43 11.10 -21.50
CA LYS A 218 16.11 10.49 -21.70
C LYS A 218 15.18 10.59 -20.48
N TYR A 219 15.70 10.92 -19.30
CA TYR A 219 14.95 11.10 -18.05
C TYR A 219 14.88 12.57 -17.61
N GLU A 220 15.06 13.53 -18.52
CA GLU A 220 15.00 14.96 -18.21
C GLU A 220 13.67 15.40 -17.58
N TYR A 221 12.59 14.66 -17.84
CA TYR A 221 11.29 14.89 -17.22
C TYR A 221 11.27 14.61 -15.70
N LEU A 222 12.26 13.95 -15.09
CA LEU A 222 12.31 13.75 -13.64
C LEU A 222 12.99 14.95 -12.96
N LYS A 223 12.17 15.81 -12.35
CA LYS A 223 12.64 17.04 -11.70
C LYS A 223 13.29 16.77 -10.34
N ARG A 224 14.30 17.57 -10.02
CA ARG A 224 14.76 17.76 -8.62
C ARG A 224 13.80 18.75 -7.95
N GLU A 225 13.16 18.29 -6.89
CA GLU A 225 12.16 19.03 -6.12
C GLU A 225 12.54 19.01 -4.64
N LYS A 226 12.32 20.12 -3.92
CA LYS A 226 12.58 20.19 -2.47
C LYS A 226 11.35 19.67 -1.72
N CYS A 227 11.53 18.63 -0.93
CA CYS A 227 10.46 17.93 -0.23
C CYS A 227 10.58 18.15 1.28
N GLY A 228 10.39 19.39 1.74
CA GLY A 228 10.68 19.77 3.14
C GLY A 228 9.95 18.94 4.19
N ASN A 229 8.69 18.57 3.94
CA ASN A 229 7.85 17.81 4.87
C ASN A 229 8.26 16.34 5.01
N ASP A 230 9.08 15.81 4.09
CA ASP A 230 9.55 14.41 4.14
C ASP A 230 10.44 14.14 5.36
N ILE A 231 11.18 15.15 5.82
CA ILE A 231 12.13 15.07 6.94
C ILE A 231 11.40 14.79 8.27
N GLN A 232 10.10 15.09 8.35
CA GLN A 232 9.28 14.94 9.56
C GLN A 232 8.67 13.54 9.71
N GLN A 233 8.85 12.65 8.73
CA GLN A 233 8.28 11.30 8.83
C GLN A 233 8.98 10.45 9.89
N GLU A 234 8.20 9.66 10.63
CA GLU A 234 8.71 8.80 11.69
C GLU A 234 9.79 7.81 11.18
N ASN A 235 9.60 7.29 9.97
CA ASN A 235 10.54 6.38 9.31
C ASN A 235 11.52 7.09 8.36
N TYR A 236 11.72 8.40 8.50
CA TYR A 236 12.67 9.16 7.67
C TYR A 236 14.11 8.68 7.86
N ILE A 237 14.49 8.31 9.09
CA ILE A 237 15.80 7.73 9.39
C ILE A 237 15.69 6.21 9.49
N GLY A 238 16.45 5.51 8.65
CA GLY A 238 16.65 4.08 8.75
C GLY A 238 17.97 3.78 9.45
N ILE A 239 18.00 2.79 10.34
CA ILE A 239 19.24 2.32 10.95
C ILE A 239 19.29 0.80 10.82
N LYS A 240 20.43 0.29 10.33
CA LYS A 240 20.78 -1.13 10.40
C LYS A 240 22.11 -1.32 11.10
N TYR A 241 22.17 -2.40 11.85
CA TYR A 241 23.38 -2.86 12.52
C TYR A 241 23.77 -4.21 11.91
N PHE A 242 25.08 -4.40 11.76
CA PHE A 242 25.66 -5.67 11.32
C PHE A 242 26.87 -5.98 12.17
N GLU A 243 27.05 -7.25 12.53
CA GLU A 243 28.38 -7.71 12.89
C GLU A 243 29.28 -7.71 11.64
N THR A 244 30.59 -7.51 11.81
CA THR A 244 31.53 -7.39 10.67
C THR A 244 31.52 -8.62 9.76
N GLY A 245 31.50 -9.82 10.34
CA GLY A 245 31.38 -11.06 9.56
C GLY A 245 30.01 -11.22 8.89
N GLU A 246 28.93 -10.81 9.55
CA GLU A 246 27.58 -10.83 8.98
C GLU A 246 27.48 -9.92 7.76
N PHE A 247 28.00 -8.69 7.87
CA PHE A 247 28.04 -7.74 6.76
C PHE A 247 28.73 -8.33 5.53
N GLY A 248 29.90 -8.96 5.72
CA GLY A 248 30.64 -9.63 4.64
C GLY A 248 29.85 -10.78 4.00
N ASN A 249 29.21 -11.62 4.83
CA ASN A 249 28.41 -12.74 4.36
C ASN A 249 27.20 -12.27 3.54
N VAL A 250 26.47 -11.26 4.00
CA VAL A 250 25.30 -10.70 3.29
C VAL A 250 25.72 -10.18 1.91
N LEU A 251 26.83 -9.45 1.81
CA LEU A 251 27.34 -8.99 0.51
C LEU A 251 27.68 -10.16 -0.41
N LYS A 252 28.39 -11.17 0.11
CA LYS A 252 28.80 -12.35 -0.66
C LYS A 252 27.61 -13.16 -1.18
N GLU A 253 26.59 -13.39 -0.35
CA GLU A 253 25.36 -14.08 -0.74
C GLU A 253 24.59 -13.35 -1.85
N GLN A 254 24.73 -12.02 -1.91
CA GLN A 254 24.15 -11.18 -2.96
C GLN A 254 25.09 -11.01 -4.18
N GLY A 255 26.20 -11.74 -4.21
CA GLY A 255 27.16 -11.74 -5.33
C GLY A 255 28.13 -10.54 -5.33
N ILE A 256 28.22 -9.80 -4.23
CA ILE A 256 29.16 -8.67 -4.07
C ILE A 256 30.43 -9.18 -3.39
N ILE A 257 31.49 -9.37 -4.17
CA ILE A 257 32.79 -9.88 -3.70
C ILE A 257 33.79 -8.71 -3.66
N ALA A 258 34.47 -8.55 -2.53
CA ALA A 258 35.48 -7.51 -2.36
C ALA A 258 36.84 -7.93 -2.93
N TYR A 259 37.50 -7.05 -3.67
CA TYR A 259 38.85 -7.25 -4.19
C TYR A 259 39.78 -6.13 -3.74
N LYS A 260 41.07 -6.44 -3.55
CA LYS A 260 42.15 -5.45 -3.40
C LYS A 260 43.40 -5.97 -4.06
N ASP A 261 44.05 -5.12 -4.85
CA ASP A 261 45.19 -5.50 -5.68
C ASP A 261 44.88 -6.73 -6.54
N LYS A 262 43.65 -6.80 -7.08
CA LYS A 262 43.10 -7.92 -7.86
C LYS A 262 43.03 -9.27 -7.13
N LYS A 263 43.12 -9.29 -5.81
CA LYS A 263 42.93 -10.49 -4.98
C LYS A 263 41.64 -10.38 -4.19
N GLU A 264 40.89 -11.47 -4.13
CA GLU A 264 39.67 -11.54 -3.32
C GLU A 264 40.01 -11.34 -1.84
N ILE A 265 39.27 -10.46 -1.17
CA ILE A 265 39.33 -10.28 0.26
C ILE A 265 38.12 -10.96 0.88
N PHE A 266 38.37 -11.91 1.78
CA PHE A 266 37.33 -12.48 2.61
C PHE A 266 37.02 -11.53 3.76
N VAL A 267 35.81 -10.99 3.74
CA VAL A 267 35.28 -10.23 4.87
C VAL A 267 34.65 -11.22 5.84
N ASP A 268 35.44 -11.67 6.82
CA ASP A 268 35.00 -12.60 7.85
C ASP A 268 35.10 -11.98 9.27
N LYS A 269 34.83 -12.77 10.30
CA LYS A 269 34.87 -12.33 11.70
C LYS A 269 36.26 -11.93 12.22
N ASN A 270 37.33 -12.25 11.50
CA ASN A 270 38.71 -11.97 11.90
C ASN A 270 39.22 -10.63 11.35
N VAL A 271 38.55 -10.08 10.33
CA VAL A 271 38.85 -8.74 9.81
C VAL A 271 38.35 -7.69 10.80
N SER A 272 39.21 -6.74 11.16
CA SER A 272 38.78 -5.64 12.04
C SER A 272 37.78 -4.73 11.32
N THR A 273 36.74 -4.27 12.03
CA THR A 273 35.72 -3.36 11.47
C THR A 273 36.35 -2.13 10.83
N LYS A 274 37.31 -1.53 11.53
CA LYS A 274 38.05 -0.36 11.06
C LYS A 274 38.80 -0.60 9.74
N GLU A 275 39.43 -1.76 9.59
CA GLU A 275 40.12 -2.13 8.34
C GLU A 275 39.12 -2.28 7.19
N LEU A 276 38.00 -2.97 7.41
CA LEU A 276 36.95 -3.13 6.41
C LEU A 276 36.37 -1.78 5.98
N LEU A 277 36.01 -0.92 6.92
CA LEU A 277 35.47 0.41 6.62
C LEU A 277 36.48 1.28 5.86
N GLY A 278 37.79 1.10 6.12
CA GLY A 278 38.85 1.75 5.36
C GLY A 278 38.92 1.34 3.88
N LEU A 279 38.30 0.22 3.49
CA LEU A 279 38.18 -0.22 2.11
C LEU A 279 36.91 0.30 1.42
N ILE A 280 35.94 0.78 2.19
CA ILE A 280 34.62 1.18 1.67
C ILE A 280 34.62 2.69 1.39
N ASP A 281 34.37 3.06 0.14
CA ASP A 281 34.18 4.45 -0.28
C ASP A 281 32.76 4.66 -0.82
N ILE A 282 32.02 5.54 -0.13
CA ILE A 282 30.66 5.99 -0.47
C ILE A 282 30.60 7.49 -0.81
N SER A 283 31.74 8.10 -1.12
CA SER A 283 31.83 9.54 -1.43
C SER A 283 31.18 9.90 -2.78
N ASN A 284 31.03 8.94 -3.68
CA ASN A 284 30.42 9.16 -4.99
C ASN A 284 28.90 9.31 -4.88
N ARG A 285 28.46 10.54 -4.70
CA ARG A 285 27.06 10.93 -4.55
C ARG A 285 26.59 11.80 -5.70
N ASP A 286 25.28 11.85 -5.91
CA ASP A 286 24.68 12.93 -6.70
C ASP A 286 24.47 14.19 -5.86
N LYS A 287 24.10 15.30 -6.51
CA LYS A 287 23.86 16.57 -5.82
C LYS A 287 22.67 16.53 -4.85
N SER A 288 21.82 15.50 -4.93
CA SER A 288 20.73 15.29 -3.99
C SER A 288 21.16 14.53 -2.73
N GLY A 289 22.40 14.00 -2.68
CA GLY A 289 22.99 13.33 -1.51
C GLY A 289 23.00 11.79 -1.60
N TYR A 290 22.34 11.22 -2.60
CA TYR A 290 22.23 9.78 -2.79
C TYR A 290 23.55 9.20 -3.33
N VAL A 291 24.03 8.14 -2.71
CA VAL A 291 25.21 7.40 -3.19
C VAL A 291 24.86 6.74 -4.52
N LYS A 292 25.69 7.01 -5.54
CA LYS A 292 25.59 6.42 -6.88
C LYS A 292 26.44 5.16 -6.98
N ILE A 293 27.65 5.20 -6.43
CA ILE A 293 28.64 4.12 -6.51
C ILE A 293 29.21 3.89 -5.12
N VAL A 294 29.31 2.62 -4.74
CA VAL A 294 30.06 2.15 -3.58
C VAL A 294 31.29 1.42 -4.10
N LYS A 295 32.47 1.80 -3.62
CA LYS A 295 33.69 1.03 -3.86
C LYS A 295 34.04 0.23 -2.61
N ILE A 296 34.49 -0.99 -2.79
CA ILE A 296 35.00 -1.86 -1.74
C ILE A 296 36.36 -2.39 -2.22
N GLY A 297 37.43 -1.69 -1.88
CA GLY A 297 38.72 -1.84 -2.55
C GLY A 297 38.60 -1.57 -4.05
N ASP A 298 38.91 -2.58 -4.87
CA ASP A 298 38.82 -2.54 -6.34
C ASP A 298 37.40 -2.82 -6.86
N THR A 299 36.51 -3.36 -6.02
CA THR A 299 35.14 -3.70 -6.42
C THR A 299 34.30 -2.44 -6.55
N VAL A 300 33.61 -2.28 -7.68
CA VAL A 300 32.70 -1.15 -7.95
C VAL A 300 31.27 -1.68 -7.99
N VAL A 301 30.41 -1.15 -7.13
CA VAL A 301 29.00 -1.56 -7.00
C VAL A 301 28.10 -0.34 -7.17
N GLU A 302 26.98 -0.49 -7.88
CA GLU A 302 25.95 0.54 -7.90
C GLU A 302 25.32 0.69 -6.51
N GLY A 303 25.14 1.93 -6.04
CA GLY A 303 24.59 2.21 -4.71
C GLY A 303 23.23 1.57 -4.48
N GLY A 304 22.38 1.46 -5.52
CA GLY A 304 21.10 0.77 -5.45
C GLY A 304 21.22 -0.74 -5.24
N VAL A 305 22.20 -1.39 -5.88
CA VAL A 305 22.50 -2.81 -5.70
C VAL A 305 23.03 -3.06 -4.29
N PHE A 306 23.96 -2.21 -3.83
CA PHE A 306 24.50 -2.30 -2.47
C PHE A 306 23.41 -2.10 -1.40
N ALA A 307 22.56 -1.08 -1.55
CA ALA A 307 21.45 -0.83 -0.64
C ALA A 307 20.45 -2.00 -0.62
N LYS A 308 20.11 -2.56 -1.79
CA LYS A 308 19.21 -3.72 -1.89
C LYS A 308 19.81 -4.94 -1.21
N ALA A 309 21.10 -5.23 -1.42
CA ALA A 309 21.79 -6.37 -0.84
C ALA A 309 21.72 -6.35 0.70
N LEU A 310 21.90 -5.19 1.30
CA LEU A 310 21.85 -4.99 2.75
C LEU A 310 20.43 -4.67 3.26
N GLY A 311 19.42 -4.63 2.38
CA GLY A 311 18.04 -4.27 2.69
C GLY A 311 17.88 -2.87 3.30
N LEU A 312 18.69 -1.90 2.87
CA LEU A 312 18.62 -0.51 3.28
C LEU A 312 17.40 0.20 2.68
N GLN A 313 16.92 1.25 3.34
CA GLN A 313 15.72 1.98 2.89
C GLN A 313 15.98 2.91 1.71
N SER A 314 17.19 3.45 1.57
CA SER A 314 17.59 4.35 0.49
C SER A 314 19.09 4.24 0.19
N THR A 315 19.56 5.01 -0.80
CA THR A 315 21.00 5.14 -1.08
C THR A 315 21.62 6.42 -0.50
N ASP A 316 20.85 7.28 0.16
CA ASP A 316 21.44 8.31 1.02
C ASP A 316 21.82 7.66 2.35
N MET A 317 23.03 7.14 2.41
CA MET A 317 23.51 6.29 3.50
C MET A 317 24.79 6.86 4.14
N THR A 318 25.02 6.60 5.42
CA THR A 318 26.31 6.74 6.09
C THR A 318 26.68 5.41 6.72
N ILE A 319 27.96 5.05 6.67
CA ILE A 319 28.48 3.80 7.22
C ILE A 319 29.57 4.16 8.21
N GLU A 320 29.45 3.67 9.44
CA GLU A 320 30.37 3.98 10.53
C GLU A 320 30.56 2.78 11.46
N GLU A 321 31.66 2.81 12.21
CA GLU A 321 31.95 1.84 13.25
C GLU A 321 31.02 2.08 14.43
N TYR A 322 30.44 1.00 14.96
CA TYR A 322 29.61 1.03 16.14
C TYR A 322 29.89 -0.19 17.01
N GLU A 323 30.43 0.04 18.20
CA GLU A 323 30.94 -1.00 19.10
C GLU A 323 31.95 -1.93 18.40
N LYS A 324 31.58 -3.18 18.13
CA LYS A 324 32.38 -4.17 17.40
C LYS A 324 31.86 -4.45 15.98
N GLY A 325 30.91 -3.66 15.50
CA GLY A 325 30.23 -3.88 14.22
C GLY A 325 30.05 -2.60 13.42
N ILE A 326 29.15 -2.67 12.44
CA ILE A 326 28.87 -1.60 11.49
C ILE A 326 27.47 -1.06 11.74
N ARG A 327 27.36 0.26 11.85
CA ARG A 327 26.07 0.96 11.78
C ARG A 327 25.94 1.61 10.41
N ILE A 328 24.82 1.36 9.76
CA ILE A 328 24.42 2.04 8.53
C ILE A 328 23.18 2.86 8.81
N THR A 329 23.27 4.17 8.58
CA THR A 329 22.14 5.08 8.70
C THR A 329 21.71 5.55 7.32
N THR A 330 20.43 5.47 7.01
CA THR A 330 19.85 5.97 5.75
C THR A 330 18.86 7.10 5.99
N LYS A 331 18.71 7.98 5.00
CA LYS A 331 17.67 9.03 4.98
C LYS A 331 16.68 8.80 3.85
N GLY A 332 15.39 8.92 4.16
CA GLY A 332 14.30 8.66 3.23
C GLY A 332 14.10 7.16 2.94
N VAL A 333 13.07 6.88 2.15
CA VAL A 333 12.62 5.54 1.78
C VAL A 333 12.36 5.48 0.28
N GLY A 334 13.22 4.73 -0.43
CA GLY A 334 13.19 4.51 -1.87
C GLY A 334 14.31 5.24 -2.62
N HIS A 335 14.24 5.19 -3.95
CA HIS A 335 15.33 5.59 -4.83
C HIS A 335 15.44 7.11 -5.06
N GLY A 336 14.47 7.91 -4.61
CA GLY A 336 14.52 9.38 -4.65
C GLY A 336 14.18 10.03 -6.01
N PHE A 337 13.71 9.28 -7.00
CA PHE A 337 13.35 9.84 -8.33
C PHE A 337 11.85 10.07 -8.42
N GLY A 338 11.47 11.14 -9.15
CA GLY A 338 10.08 11.53 -9.41
C GLY A 338 9.27 11.70 -8.13
N MET A 339 8.00 11.28 -8.13
CA MET A 339 7.06 11.65 -7.05
C MET A 339 7.42 11.03 -5.70
N SER A 340 7.61 11.88 -4.68
CA SER A 340 7.59 11.47 -3.26
C SER A 340 6.13 11.38 -2.80
N LEU A 341 5.69 10.19 -2.37
CA LEU A 341 4.32 9.97 -1.90
C LEU A 341 4.02 10.79 -0.64
N THR A 342 4.98 10.88 0.27
CA THR A 342 4.88 11.69 1.48
C THR A 342 4.72 13.17 1.15
N TYR A 343 5.59 13.72 0.31
CA TYR A 343 5.52 15.13 -0.04
C TYR A 343 4.25 15.45 -0.83
N GLY A 344 3.84 14.54 -1.74
CA GLY A 344 2.57 14.63 -2.45
C GLY A 344 1.35 14.62 -1.51
N ALA A 345 1.40 13.88 -0.40
CA ALA A 345 0.37 13.93 0.63
C ALA A 345 0.30 15.30 1.30
N GLY A 346 1.45 15.91 1.60
CA GLY A 346 1.55 17.26 2.14
C GLY A 346 0.94 18.31 1.20
N LEU A 347 1.33 18.28 -0.08
CA LEU A 347 0.77 19.17 -1.11
C LEU A 347 -0.75 19.02 -1.23
N ALA A 348 -1.27 17.78 -1.20
CA ALA A 348 -2.70 17.53 -1.21
C ALA A 348 -3.39 18.12 0.05
N GLY A 349 -2.75 18.03 1.22
CA GLY A 349 -3.22 18.64 2.46
C GLY A 349 -3.23 20.18 2.41
N GLU A 350 -2.34 20.77 1.62
CA GLU A 350 -2.31 22.21 1.30
C GLU A 350 -3.34 22.62 0.22
N GLY A 351 -4.16 21.67 -0.26
CA GLY A 351 -5.22 21.91 -1.23
C GLY A 351 -4.78 21.82 -2.70
N LYS A 352 -3.55 21.34 -2.98
CA LYS A 352 -3.10 21.11 -4.35
C LYS A 352 -3.87 19.98 -5.02
N THR A 353 -4.24 20.21 -6.27
CA THR A 353 -4.88 19.21 -7.12
C THR A 353 -3.87 18.15 -7.57
N TRP A 354 -4.35 16.98 -7.95
CA TRP A 354 -3.50 15.89 -8.44
C TRP A 354 -2.62 16.28 -9.64
N LYS A 355 -3.09 17.20 -10.50
CA LYS A 355 -2.30 17.71 -11.63
C LYS A 355 -1.14 18.56 -11.15
N GLU A 356 -1.41 19.53 -10.27
CA GLU A 356 -0.38 20.37 -9.67
C GLU A 356 0.66 19.53 -8.92
N ILE A 357 0.24 18.47 -8.22
CA ILE A 357 1.15 17.54 -7.55
C ILE A 357 2.10 16.90 -8.57
N LEU A 358 1.58 16.35 -9.67
CA LEU A 358 2.41 15.70 -10.70
C LEU A 358 3.37 16.69 -11.38
N GLU A 359 2.93 17.93 -11.64
CA GLU A 359 3.73 18.98 -12.28
C GLU A 359 4.95 19.41 -11.43
N ARG A 360 4.91 19.22 -10.10
CA ARG A 360 6.09 19.42 -9.23
C ARG A 360 7.22 18.44 -9.55
N PHE A 361 6.88 17.18 -9.82
CA PHE A 361 7.87 16.11 -9.95
C PHE A 361 8.22 15.76 -11.38
N TYR A 362 7.32 16.03 -12.31
CA TYR A 362 7.45 15.63 -13.72
C TYR A 362 7.41 16.84 -14.65
N ASP A 363 8.35 16.90 -15.59
CA ASP A 363 8.27 17.76 -16.78
C ASP A 363 7.60 17.00 -17.92
N ALA A 364 6.29 16.81 -17.77
CA ALA A 364 5.49 16.01 -18.67
C ALA A 364 4.08 16.58 -18.81
N SER A 365 3.51 16.39 -20.00
CA SER A 365 2.11 16.64 -20.28
C SER A 365 1.24 15.52 -19.71
N ILE A 366 0.07 15.88 -19.17
CA ILE A 366 -0.95 14.93 -18.74
C ILE A 366 -1.98 14.83 -19.87
N VAL A 367 -2.12 13.65 -20.47
CA VAL A 367 -2.99 13.42 -21.62
C VAL A 367 -3.83 12.15 -21.44
N GLU A 368 -4.96 12.09 -22.11
CA GLU A 368 -5.72 10.86 -22.27
C GLU A 368 -5.00 9.94 -23.27
N ASN A 369 -4.87 8.66 -22.93
CA ASN A 369 -4.13 7.66 -23.71
C ASN A 369 -5.02 6.73 -24.53
#